data_AF-A0A258LR34-F1
#
_entry.id   AF-A0A258LR34-F1
#
_cell.length_a   1.000
_cell.length_b   1.000
_cell.length_c   1.000
_cell.angle_alpha   90.00
_cell.angle_beta   90.00
_cell.angle_gamma   90.00
#
_symmetry.space_group_name_H-M   'P 1'
#
loop_
_entity.id
_entity.type
_entity.pdbx_description
1 polymer ?
#
loop_
_entity_poly.entity_id
_entity_poly.type
_entity_poly.pdbx_seq_one_letter_code
_entity_poly.pdbx_strand_id
1 'polypeptide(L)'
;LFLALSLSGVAGALVGALFGKGAPTYRAQLILLAAAAVFPVLVTVIERPVMYNGIRHFVFITPAFAILGGLAGKWAWDLVAQQHRAVRAAIASVFVIGLAVPTVELAQLHPYQYTYYNHLVGGVKGADSKFMLDYWGLAFKQAAAQLDEYVDEHRRSLPQGRKFRVAVCGPHRAAAVELGPRFETTYETHNADFALMLGEFYCADVQAPVIGKVERDGVVYARVYDTRGRSFPSVFARGQ
;
A
#
# COMPACT_ATOMS: atom_id res chain seq x y z
N LEU A 1 2.46 16.02 6.67
CA LEU A 1 3.48 16.98 6.17
C LEU A 1 3.61 16.97 4.65
N PHE A 2 3.98 15.84 4.02
CA PHE A 2 4.18 15.74 2.56
C PHE A 2 3.01 16.31 1.74
N LEU A 3 1.78 15.84 2.00
CA LEU A 3 0.59 16.31 1.29
C LEU A 3 0.39 17.84 1.40
N ALA A 4 0.61 18.41 2.59
CA ALA A 4 0.47 19.84 2.80
C ALA A 4 1.51 20.61 1.98
N LEU A 5 2.79 20.20 2.06
CA LEU A 5 3.87 20.82 1.29
C LEU A 5 3.64 20.68 -0.22
N SER A 6 3.20 19.52 -0.68
CA SER A 6 3.01 19.25 -2.10
C SER A 6 1.85 20.09 -2.68
N LEU A 7 0.74 20.22 -1.96
CA LEU A 7 -0.39 21.07 -2.36
C LEU A 7 -0.03 22.56 -2.27
N SER A 8 0.66 23.01 -1.22
CA SER A 8 1.18 24.37 -1.13
C SER A 8 2.18 24.67 -2.25
N GLY A 9 2.97 23.67 -2.65
CA GLY A 9 3.91 23.75 -3.77
C GLY A 9 3.21 23.93 -5.11
N VAL A 10 2.16 23.14 -5.38
CA VAL A 10 1.29 23.32 -6.56
C VAL A 10 0.72 24.73 -6.57
N ALA A 11 0.11 25.18 -5.46
CA ALA A 11 -0.50 26.51 -5.39
C ALA A 11 0.53 27.63 -5.61
N GLY A 12 1.69 27.56 -4.93
CA GLY A 12 2.76 28.55 -5.10
C GLY A 12 3.37 28.53 -6.49
N ALA A 13 3.51 27.37 -7.13
CA ALA A 13 3.96 27.24 -8.51
C ALA A 13 2.98 27.90 -9.48
N LEU A 14 1.67 27.69 -9.32
CA LEU A 14 0.64 28.33 -10.14
C LEU A 14 0.60 29.85 -9.94
N VAL A 15 0.67 30.32 -8.69
CA VAL A 15 0.73 31.76 -8.40
C VAL A 15 1.99 32.40 -8.98
N GLY A 16 3.16 31.78 -8.77
CA GLY A 16 4.43 32.25 -9.32
C GLY A 16 4.48 32.21 -10.85
N ALA A 17 3.83 31.23 -11.47
CA ALA A 17 3.70 31.15 -12.92
C ALA A 17 2.78 32.23 -13.50
N LEU A 18 1.64 32.51 -12.87
CA LEU A 18 0.64 33.45 -13.40
C LEU A 18 0.96 34.91 -13.06
N PHE A 19 1.39 35.18 -11.83
CA PHE A 19 1.56 36.53 -11.28
C PHE A 19 3.02 36.90 -10.99
N GLY A 20 3.95 35.97 -11.12
CA GLY A 20 5.36 36.21 -10.85
C GLY A 20 6.04 37.07 -11.92
N LYS A 21 7.01 37.88 -11.48
CA LYS A 21 7.86 38.73 -12.34
C LYS A 21 9.17 38.04 -12.77
N GLY A 22 9.30 36.74 -12.52
CA GLY A 22 10.49 35.96 -12.89
C GLY A 22 10.65 35.79 -14.41
N ALA A 23 11.83 35.35 -14.82
CA ALA A 23 12.11 35.07 -16.23
C ALA A 23 11.08 34.10 -16.84
N PRO A 24 10.72 34.24 -18.14
CA PRO A 24 9.75 33.37 -18.80
C PRO A 24 10.09 31.88 -18.68
N THR A 25 11.37 31.52 -18.72
CA THR A 25 11.85 30.15 -18.58
C THR A 25 11.52 29.54 -17.21
N TYR A 26 11.74 30.29 -16.13
CA TYR A 26 11.40 29.84 -14.77
C TYR A 26 9.89 29.65 -14.60
N ARG A 27 9.08 30.57 -15.13
CA ARG A 27 7.62 30.46 -15.09
C ARG A 27 7.13 29.23 -15.87
N ALA A 28 7.73 28.96 -17.04
CA ALA A 28 7.43 27.76 -17.82
C ALA A 28 7.78 26.46 -17.07
N GLN A 29 8.90 26.44 -16.34
CA GLN A 29 9.28 25.30 -15.49
C GLN A 29 8.24 25.05 -14.37
N LEU A 30 7.74 26.11 -13.71
CA LEU A 30 6.70 25.97 -12.70
C LEU A 30 5.38 25.43 -13.27
N ILE A 31 4.98 25.91 -14.45
CA ILE A 31 3.80 25.40 -15.16
C ILE A 31 3.98 23.92 -15.48
N LEU A 32 5.14 23.54 -16.03
CA LEU A 32 5.42 22.16 -16.40
C LEU A 32 5.38 21.23 -15.18
N LEU A 33 5.97 21.64 -14.04
CA LEU A 33 5.93 20.87 -12.80
C LEU A 33 4.52 20.73 -12.24
N ALA A 34 3.75 21.82 -12.21
CA ALA A 34 2.36 21.79 -11.76
C ALA A 34 1.49 20.91 -12.68
N ALA A 35 1.68 21.01 -14.00
CA ALA A 35 1.01 20.17 -14.97
C ALA A 35 1.39 18.69 -14.78
N ALA A 36 2.68 18.36 -14.65
CA ALA A 36 3.13 16.99 -14.43
C ALA A 36 2.53 16.35 -13.17
N ALA A 37 2.30 17.12 -12.10
CA ALA A 37 1.68 16.63 -10.88
C ALA A 37 0.14 16.51 -10.99
N VAL A 38 -0.52 17.51 -11.58
CA VAL A 38 -1.97 17.67 -11.47
C VAL A 38 -2.73 17.18 -12.71
N PHE A 39 -2.18 17.37 -13.91
CA PHE A 39 -2.86 17.03 -15.16
C PHE A 39 -3.27 15.56 -15.25
N PRO A 40 -2.41 14.57 -14.92
CA PRO A 40 -2.80 13.15 -14.97
C PRO A 40 -3.94 12.81 -14.00
N VAL A 41 -3.96 13.47 -12.84
CA VAL A 41 -5.04 13.31 -11.84
C VAL A 41 -6.35 13.87 -12.39
N LEU A 42 -6.32 15.08 -12.94
CA LEU A 42 -7.52 15.71 -13.52
C LEU A 42 -8.10 14.90 -14.67
N VAL A 43 -7.27 14.46 -15.61
CA VAL A 43 -7.71 13.59 -16.72
C VAL A 43 -8.36 12.32 -16.17
N THR A 44 -7.76 11.69 -15.16
CA THR A 44 -8.33 10.47 -14.57
C THR A 44 -9.68 10.73 -13.90
N VAL A 45 -9.86 11.86 -13.21
CA VAL A 45 -11.15 12.23 -12.58
C VAL A 45 -12.22 12.56 -13.62
N ILE A 46 -11.84 13.20 -14.72
CA ILE A 46 -12.75 13.61 -15.80
C ILE A 46 -13.19 12.39 -16.63
N GLU A 47 -12.22 11.63 -17.15
CA GLU A 47 -12.46 10.51 -18.06
C GLU A 47 -12.95 9.25 -17.36
N ARG A 48 -12.70 9.12 -16.04
CA ARG A 48 -13.09 7.97 -15.22
C ARG A 48 -12.73 6.61 -15.87
N PRO A 49 -11.47 6.41 -16.27
CA PRO A 49 -11.06 5.15 -16.88
C PRO A 49 -11.17 4.01 -15.87
N VAL A 50 -11.08 2.77 -16.36
CA VAL A 50 -10.95 1.59 -15.49
C VAL A 50 -9.63 1.70 -14.73
N MET A 51 -9.71 1.86 -13.41
CA MET A 51 -8.56 2.01 -12.53
C MET A 51 -8.34 0.73 -11.76
N TYR A 52 -7.10 0.23 -11.77
CA TYR A 52 -6.68 -0.81 -10.83
C TYR A 52 -6.20 -0.18 -9.52
N ASN A 53 -6.22 -0.99 -8.46
CA ASN A 53 -6.06 -0.57 -7.07
C ASN A 53 -4.71 0.09 -6.72
N GLY A 54 -4.71 0.77 -5.57
CA GLY A 54 -3.55 1.45 -5.01
C GLY A 54 -3.08 2.65 -5.83
N ILE A 55 -1.83 3.05 -5.64
CA ILE A 55 -1.23 4.21 -6.30
C ILE A 55 -0.62 3.90 -7.68
N ARG A 56 -0.78 2.68 -8.22
CA ARG A 56 0.03 2.21 -9.37
C ARG A 56 -0.08 3.06 -10.63
N HIS A 57 -1.27 3.61 -10.90
CA HIS A 57 -1.51 4.54 -12.01
C HIS A 57 -1.03 5.96 -11.74
N PHE A 58 -0.50 6.21 -10.55
CA PHE A 58 -0.10 7.52 -10.08
C PHE A 58 1.33 7.52 -9.51
N VAL A 59 2.10 6.43 -9.66
CA VAL A 59 3.49 6.41 -9.19
C VAL A 59 4.31 7.49 -9.91
N PHE A 60 4.03 7.75 -11.19
CA PHE A 60 4.78 8.72 -11.99
C PHE A 60 4.52 10.19 -11.64
N ILE A 61 3.44 10.52 -10.93
CA ILE A 61 3.21 11.90 -10.45
C ILE A 61 3.97 12.19 -9.14
N THR A 62 4.43 11.15 -8.44
CA THR A 62 5.10 11.30 -7.14
C THR A 62 6.38 12.15 -7.19
N PRO A 63 7.26 12.06 -8.21
CA PRO A 63 8.44 12.93 -8.28
C PRO A 63 8.08 14.40 -8.44
N ALA A 64 7.05 14.72 -9.24
CA ALA A 64 6.59 16.09 -9.44
C ALA A 64 6.03 16.69 -8.13
N PHE A 65 5.21 15.93 -7.39
CA PHE A 65 4.73 16.35 -6.08
C PHE A 65 5.86 16.50 -5.06
N ALA A 66 6.89 15.65 -5.11
CA ALA A 66 8.05 15.78 -4.22
C ALA A 66 8.86 17.05 -4.50
N ILE A 67 9.11 17.37 -5.77
CA ILE A 67 9.79 18.61 -6.17
C ILE A 67 8.99 19.83 -5.71
N LEU A 68 7.68 19.87 -5.99
CA LEU A 68 6.80 20.96 -5.57
C LEU A 68 6.76 21.11 -4.04
N GLY A 69 6.71 19.99 -3.31
CA GLY A 69 6.81 20.00 -1.86
C GLY A 69 8.15 20.56 -1.34
N GLY A 70 9.25 20.24 -2.02
CA GLY A 70 10.56 20.81 -1.74
C GLY A 70 10.62 22.33 -2.00
N LEU A 71 10.04 22.81 -3.10
CA LEU A 71 9.92 24.25 -3.36
C LEU A 71 9.09 24.97 -2.29
N ALA A 72 7.95 24.39 -1.89
CA ALA A 72 7.15 24.93 -0.80
C ALA A 72 7.93 25.00 0.51
N GLY A 73 8.68 23.95 0.82
CA GLY A 73 9.58 23.90 1.98
C GLY A 73 10.64 25.00 1.92
N LYS A 74 11.25 25.23 0.75
CA LYS A 74 12.20 26.33 0.54
C LYS A 74 11.55 27.69 0.76
N TRP A 75 10.40 27.96 0.13
CA TRP A 75 9.70 29.24 0.29
C TRP A 75 9.30 29.50 1.74
N ALA A 76 8.79 28.47 2.42
CA ALA A 76 8.48 28.55 3.84
C ALA A 76 9.74 28.82 4.68
N TRP A 77 10.85 28.16 4.39
CA TRP A 77 12.11 28.39 5.09
C TRP A 77 12.65 29.80 4.89
N ASP A 78 12.59 30.36 3.68
CA ASP A 78 13.05 31.72 3.39
C ASP A 78 12.28 32.76 4.23
N LEU A 79 10.98 32.54 4.49
CA LEU A 79 10.15 33.37 5.38
C LEU A 79 10.52 33.19 6.86
N VAL A 80 10.81 31.95 7.27
CA VAL A 80 11.09 31.57 8.65
C VAL A 80 12.51 31.94 9.06
N ALA A 81 13.46 31.96 8.13
CA ALA A 81 14.87 32.31 8.37
C ALA A 81 15.04 33.71 8.96
N GLN A 82 14.12 34.63 8.66
CA GLN A 82 14.10 36.01 9.17
C GLN A 82 13.50 36.13 10.57
N GLN A 83 12.96 35.05 11.15
CA GLN A 83 12.26 35.06 12.43
C GLN A 83 13.22 34.81 13.62
N HIS A 84 12.74 35.14 14.83
CA HIS A 84 13.47 34.85 16.07
C HIS A 84 13.81 33.36 16.22
N ARG A 85 14.92 33.06 16.91
CA ARG A 85 15.45 31.69 17.11
C ARG A 85 14.39 30.71 17.64
N ALA A 86 13.52 31.15 18.55
CA ALA A 86 12.46 30.31 19.10
C ALA A 86 11.43 29.88 18.03
N VAL A 87 11.01 30.79 17.15
CA VAL A 87 10.07 30.49 16.06
C VAL A 87 10.70 29.51 15.07
N ARG A 88 11.97 29.72 14.71
CA ARG A 88 12.72 28.80 13.84
C ARG A 88 12.83 27.41 14.43
N ALA A 89 13.17 27.31 15.71
CA ALA A 89 13.25 26.04 16.42
C ALA A 89 11.89 25.33 16.45
N ALA A 90 10.80 26.05 16.75
CA ALA A 90 9.46 25.49 16.77
C ALA A 90 9.06 24.92 15.40
N ILE A 91 9.29 25.66 14.31
CA ILE A 91 8.95 25.21 12.96
C ILE A 91 9.83 24.04 12.51
N ALA A 92 11.13 24.09 12.81
CA ALA A 92 12.03 22.96 12.56
C ALA A 92 11.58 21.70 13.31
N SER A 93 11.17 21.82 14.58
CA SER A 93 10.63 20.71 15.36
C SER A 93 9.36 20.13 14.73
N VAL A 94 8.41 20.98 14.30
CA VAL A 94 7.19 20.51 13.60
C VAL A 94 7.55 19.77 12.31
N PHE A 95 8.52 20.26 11.55
CA PHE A 95 8.98 19.59 10.33
C PHE A 95 9.62 18.22 10.64
N VAL A 96 10.51 18.16 11.63
CA VAL A 96 11.17 16.90 12.06
C VAL A 96 10.15 15.89 12.57
N ILE A 97 9.21 16.31 13.43
CA ILE A 97 8.12 15.44 13.91
C ILE A 97 7.26 14.97 12.73
N GLY A 98 6.93 15.87 11.81
CA GLY A 98 6.14 15.56 10.62
C GLY A 98 6.82 14.57 9.65
N LEU A 99 8.14 14.40 9.71
CA LEU A 99 8.89 13.36 9.01
C LEU A 99 9.05 12.09 9.86
N ALA A 100 9.25 12.23 11.16
CA ALA A 100 9.45 11.10 12.07
C ALA A 100 8.22 10.18 12.11
N VAL A 101 7.01 10.75 12.14
CA VAL A 101 5.75 9.99 12.19
C VAL A 101 5.63 8.99 11.02
N PRO A 102 5.62 9.42 9.74
CA PRO A 102 5.53 8.46 8.63
C PRO A 102 6.76 7.54 8.55
N THR A 103 7.93 7.97 9.01
CA THR A 103 9.13 7.11 9.03
C THR A 103 8.96 5.94 9.98
N VAL A 104 8.42 6.18 11.18
CA VAL A 104 8.13 5.13 12.15
C VAL A 104 7.06 4.17 11.62
N GLU A 105 6.00 4.69 11.00
CA GLU A 105 4.96 3.87 10.38
C GLU A 105 5.51 3.00 9.25
N LEU A 106 6.35 3.56 8.37
CA LEU A 106 7.00 2.78 7.31
C LEU A 106 7.93 1.69 7.87
N ALA A 107 8.61 1.95 8.99
CA ALA A 107 9.40 0.93 9.67
C ALA A 107 8.53 -0.18 10.27
N GLN A 108 7.40 0.17 10.91
CA GLN A 108 6.44 -0.79 11.46
C GLN A 108 5.76 -1.63 10.37
N LEU A 109 5.49 -1.03 9.22
CA LEU A 109 4.90 -1.72 8.08
C LEU A 109 5.89 -2.63 7.36
N HIS A 110 7.19 -2.55 7.60
CA HIS A 110 8.18 -3.35 6.88
C HIS A 110 7.83 -4.87 6.91
N PRO A 111 7.87 -5.58 5.76
CA PRO A 111 8.26 -5.14 4.40
C PRO A 111 7.12 -4.66 3.48
N TYR A 112 5.99 -4.22 4.05
CA TYR A 112 4.75 -3.82 3.36
C TYR A 112 4.55 -2.31 3.26
N GLN A 113 5.62 -1.52 3.16
CA GLN A 113 5.54 -0.06 3.19
C GLN A 113 4.63 0.56 2.12
N TYR A 114 4.42 -0.15 1.01
CA TYR A 114 3.56 0.33 -0.07
C TYR A 114 2.07 0.39 0.31
N THR A 115 1.66 -0.30 1.37
CA THR A 115 0.29 -0.26 1.91
C THR A 115 0.10 0.88 2.91
N TYR A 116 1.05 1.82 2.99
CA TYR A 116 0.94 2.98 3.86
C TYR A 116 -0.23 3.87 3.46
N TYR A 117 -1.04 4.26 4.45
CA TYR A 117 -2.07 5.29 4.32
C TYR A 117 -1.84 6.36 5.38
N ASN A 118 -2.02 7.62 4.99
CA ASN A 118 -1.81 8.74 5.90
C ASN A 118 -2.91 8.81 6.98
N HIS A 119 -2.61 9.52 8.08
CA HIS A 119 -3.53 9.66 9.20
C HIS A 119 -4.87 10.34 8.88
N LEU A 120 -5.04 11.09 7.77
CA LEU A 120 -6.34 11.66 7.40
C LEU A 120 -7.36 10.57 7.05
N VAL A 121 -6.87 9.42 6.57
CA VAL A 121 -7.69 8.23 6.29
C VAL A 121 -7.88 7.36 7.54
N GLY A 122 -7.07 7.59 8.58
CA GLY A 122 -7.00 6.79 9.80
C GLY A 122 -5.88 5.75 9.81
N GLY A 123 -4.82 5.95 9.02
CA GLY A 123 -3.74 4.97 8.90
C GLY A 123 -4.16 3.72 8.11
N VAL A 124 -3.39 2.65 8.22
CA VAL A 124 -3.71 1.36 7.57
C VAL A 124 -5.04 0.81 8.07
N LYS A 125 -5.28 0.86 9.38
CA LYS A 125 -6.55 0.43 9.99
C LYS A 125 -7.77 1.18 9.47
N GLY A 126 -7.65 2.50 9.28
CA GLY A 126 -8.74 3.30 8.71
C GLY A 126 -8.95 3.10 7.21
N ALA A 127 -7.93 2.56 6.51
CA ALA A 127 -7.95 2.27 5.09
C ALA A 127 -8.47 0.87 4.75
N ASP A 128 -8.29 -0.11 5.63
CA ASP A 128 -8.68 -1.53 5.47
C ASP A 128 -10.13 -1.72 4.98
N SER A 129 -11.07 -0.95 5.54
CA SER A 129 -12.49 -1.04 5.16
C SER A 129 -12.89 -0.19 3.94
N LYS A 130 -11.95 0.57 3.38
CA LYS A 130 -12.22 1.58 2.33
C LYS A 130 -11.45 1.32 1.04
N PHE A 131 -10.30 0.67 1.13
CA PHE A 131 -9.36 0.50 0.03
C PHE A 131 -8.76 -0.91 0.07
N MET A 132 -8.33 -1.38 -1.10
CA MET A 132 -7.52 -2.60 -1.20
C MET A 132 -6.09 -2.29 -0.75
N LEU A 133 -5.63 -2.93 0.32
CA LEU A 133 -4.31 -2.69 0.92
C LEU A 133 -3.24 -3.49 0.16
N ASP A 134 -3.32 -4.83 0.17
CA ASP A 134 -2.29 -5.73 -0.35
C ASP A 134 -2.66 -6.31 -1.73
N TYR A 135 -2.89 -5.44 -2.71
CA TYR A 135 -3.31 -5.89 -4.05
C TYR A 135 -2.27 -6.71 -4.83
N TRP A 136 -0.98 -6.62 -4.48
CA TRP A 136 0.08 -7.44 -5.09
C TRP A 136 0.23 -8.80 -4.40
N GLY A 137 -0.36 -8.97 -3.21
CA GLY A 137 -0.21 -10.16 -2.40
C GLY A 137 1.18 -10.34 -1.83
N LEU A 138 1.87 -9.26 -1.43
CA LEU A 138 3.20 -9.37 -0.81
C LEU A 138 3.15 -10.21 0.47
N ALA A 139 2.02 -10.20 1.20
CA ALA A 139 1.85 -11.00 2.40
C ALA A 139 1.90 -12.52 2.14
N PHE A 140 1.71 -12.96 0.89
CA PHE A 140 1.87 -14.37 0.53
C PHE A 140 3.28 -14.90 0.78
N LYS A 141 4.32 -14.07 0.71
CA LYS A 141 5.67 -14.53 1.05
C LYS A 141 5.76 -15.02 2.50
N GLN A 142 5.29 -14.20 3.45
CA GLN A 142 5.33 -14.56 4.87
C GLN A 142 4.32 -15.66 5.19
N ALA A 143 3.13 -15.62 4.59
CA ALA A 143 2.09 -16.63 4.80
C ALA A 143 2.49 -18.00 4.21
N ALA A 144 3.10 -18.04 3.03
CA ALA A 144 3.64 -19.28 2.44
C ALA A 144 4.74 -19.87 3.31
N ALA A 145 5.65 -19.04 3.85
CA ALA A 145 6.67 -19.51 4.78
C ALA A 145 6.07 -20.14 6.06
N GLN A 146 5.02 -19.53 6.63
CA GLN A 146 4.29 -20.10 7.77
C GLN A 146 3.62 -21.44 7.43
N LEU A 147 3.07 -21.57 6.22
CA LEU A 147 2.50 -22.84 5.76
C LEU A 147 3.60 -23.91 5.59
N ASP A 148 4.73 -23.52 5.03
CA ASP A 148 5.87 -24.40 4.79
C ASP A 148 6.42 -24.97 6.11
N GLU A 149 6.60 -24.10 7.11
CA GLU A 149 6.97 -24.48 8.48
C GLU A 149 5.96 -25.44 9.11
N TYR A 150 4.67 -25.12 9.03
CA TYR A 150 3.59 -25.99 9.53
C TYR A 150 3.62 -27.38 8.89
N VAL A 151 3.85 -27.46 7.57
CA VAL A 151 3.93 -28.72 6.83
C VAL A 151 5.13 -29.56 7.27
N ASP A 152 6.27 -28.94 7.54
CA ASP A 152 7.46 -29.65 8.00
C ASP A 152 7.30 -30.18 9.43
N GLU A 153 6.69 -29.40 10.33
CA GLU A 153 6.36 -29.85 11.70
C GLU A 153 5.37 -31.02 11.72
N HIS A 154 4.38 -31.00 10.82
CA HIS A 154 3.29 -31.98 10.77
C HIS A 154 3.50 -33.05 9.70
N ARG A 155 4.72 -33.21 9.17
CA ARG A 155 5.00 -34.09 8.02
C ARG A 155 4.44 -35.50 8.20
N ARG A 156 4.51 -36.08 9.41
CA ARG A 156 4.02 -37.45 9.68
C ARG A 156 2.51 -37.61 9.59
N SER A 157 1.73 -36.56 9.84
CA SER A 157 0.26 -36.59 9.78
C SER A 157 -0.29 -36.08 8.44
N LEU A 158 0.59 -35.59 7.56
CA LEU A 158 0.22 -35.05 6.26
C LEU A 158 0.37 -36.08 5.13
N PRO A 159 -0.49 -36.03 4.10
CA PRO A 159 -0.38 -36.86 2.90
C PRO A 159 1.03 -36.80 2.28
N GLN A 160 1.56 -37.96 1.90
CA GLN A 160 2.89 -38.10 1.29
C GLN A 160 2.81 -38.44 -0.19
N GLY A 161 3.88 -38.14 -0.94
CA GLY A 161 4.03 -38.56 -2.34
C GLY A 161 3.19 -37.76 -3.36
N ARG A 162 2.56 -36.66 -2.94
CA ARG A 162 1.85 -35.73 -3.84
C ARG A 162 2.07 -34.28 -3.41
N LYS A 163 1.75 -33.34 -4.30
CA LYS A 163 1.68 -31.92 -3.95
C LYS A 163 0.47 -31.62 -3.06
N PHE A 164 0.61 -30.64 -2.18
CA PHE A 164 -0.50 -30.11 -1.40
C PHE A 164 -1.31 -29.14 -2.25
N ARG A 165 -2.63 -29.26 -2.26
CA ARG A 165 -3.53 -28.36 -2.98
C ARG A 165 -3.87 -27.19 -2.08
N VAL A 166 -3.63 -25.97 -2.56
CA VAL A 166 -3.88 -24.74 -1.81
C VAL A 166 -4.95 -23.92 -2.52
N ALA A 167 -6.11 -23.76 -1.90
CA ALA A 167 -7.13 -22.84 -2.37
C ALA A 167 -6.65 -21.40 -2.13
N VAL A 168 -6.57 -20.57 -3.16
CA VAL A 168 -6.01 -19.21 -3.04
C VAL A 168 -7.09 -18.16 -3.29
N CYS A 169 -7.13 -17.13 -2.45
CA CYS A 169 -7.79 -15.86 -2.78
C CYS A 169 -6.75 -14.74 -2.84
N GLY A 170 -6.55 -14.19 -4.04
CA GLY A 170 -5.58 -13.12 -4.32
C GLY A 170 -4.80 -13.42 -5.62
N PRO A 171 -3.64 -12.76 -5.85
CA PRO A 171 -2.83 -12.97 -7.05
C PRO A 171 -2.23 -14.39 -7.12
N HIS A 172 -2.91 -15.31 -7.81
CA HIS A 172 -2.51 -16.74 -7.90
C HIS A 172 -1.07 -16.96 -8.33
N ARG A 173 -0.55 -16.16 -9.27
CA ARG A 173 0.84 -16.30 -9.73
C ARG A 173 1.84 -15.95 -8.63
N ALA A 174 1.56 -14.91 -7.83
CA ALA A 174 2.41 -14.56 -6.70
C ALA A 174 2.38 -15.67 -5.64
N ALA A 175 1.18 -16.17 -5.30
CA ALA A 175 1.03 -17.29 -4.38
C ALA A 175 1.81 -18.53 -4.84
N ALA A 176 1.72 -18.92 -6.11
CA ALA A 176 2.41 -20.09 -6.64
C ALA A 176 3.95 -19.97 -6.58
N VAL A 177 4.48 -18.77 -6.82
CA VAL A 177 5.93 -18.50 -6.70
C VAL A 177 6.39 -18.63 -5.25
N GLU A 178 5.66 -18.02 -4.30
CA GLU A 178 6.05 -18.01 -2.88
C GLU A 178 5.85 -19.37 -2.20
N LEU A 179 4.81 -20.14 -2.58
CA LEU A 179 4.58 -21.49 -2.08
C LEU A 179 5.61 -22.49 -2.63
N GLY A 180 6.09 -22.29 -3.87
CA GLY A 180 7.06 -23.17 -4.49
C GLY A 180 6.50 -24.55 -4.89
N PRO A 181 7.37 -25.51 -5.27
CA PRO A 181 6.97 -26.69 -6.03
C PRO A 181 6.23 -27.77 -5.21
N ARG A 182 6.27 -27.71 -3.87
CA ARG A 182 5.57 -28.64 -2.97
C ARG A 182 4.05 -28.47 -3.00
N PHE A 183 3.59 -27.30 -3.46
CA PHE A 183 2.19 -26.93 -3.47
C PHE A 183 1.68 -26.74 -4.89
N GLU A 184 0.36 -26.85 -5.04
CA GLU A 184 -0.38 -26.57 -6.25
C GLU A 184 -1.52 -25.62 -5.91
N THR A 185 -1.49 -24.41 -6.49
CA THR A 185 -2.54 -23.41 -6.26
C THR A 185 -3.78 -23.74 -7.07
N THR A 186 -4.95 -23.59 -6.47
CA THR A 186 -6.24 -23.85 -7.13
C THR A 186 -7.30 -22.84 -6.66
N TYR A 187 -8.36 -22.66 -7.45
CA TYR A 187 -9.59 -22.00 -7.00
C TYR A 187 -10.55 -22.99 -6.32
N GLU A 188 -10.34 -24.30 -6.54
CA GLU A 188 -11.22 -25.35 -6.03
C GLU A 188 -11.04 -25.53 -4.54
N THR A 189 -12.15 -25.51 -3.81
CA THR A 189 -12.18 -25.54 -2.35
C THR A 189 -12.52 -26.92 -1.78
N HIS A 190 -13.19 -27.80 -2.55
CA HIS A 190 -13.71 -29.08 -2.03
C HIS A 190 -12.59 -30.09 -1.72
N ASN A 191 -11.44 -29.97 -2.38
CA ASN A 191 -10.30 -30.90 -2.24
C ASN A 191 -8.99 -30.16 -1.95
N ALA A 192 -9.07 -28.96 -1.37
CA ALA A 192 -7.90 -28.21 -0.95
C ALA A 192 -7.42 -28.68 0.42
N ASP A 193 -6.12 -28.96 0.54
CA ASP A 193 -5.49 -29.28 1.82
C ASP A 193 -5.40 -28.03 2.70
N PHE A 194 -5.08 -26.89 2.08
CA PHE A 194 -4.95 -25.61 2.76
C PHE A 194 -5.67 -24.51 2.00
N ALA A 195 -5.96 -23.40 2.67
CA ALA A 195 -6.33 -22.16 2.00
C ALA A 195 -5.36 -21.03 2.34
N LEU A 196 -4.97 -20.26 1.33
CA LEU A 196 -4.12 -19.08 1.44
C LEU A 196 -4.91 -17.86 0.95
N MET A 197 -5.35 -17.04 1.89
CA MET A 197 -6.34 -15.99 1.64
C MET A 197 -5.75 -14.64 1.99
N LEU A 198 -5.83 -13.66 1.10
CA LEU A 198 -5.59 -12.26 1.47
C LEU A 198 -6.70 -11.77 2.42
N GLY A 199 -6.35 -10.82 3.27
CA GLY A 199 -7.29 -10.13 4.15
C GLY A 199 -8.12 -9.06 3.43
N GLU A 200 -8.44 -9.27 2.16
CA GLU A 200 -9.13 -8.31 1.33
C GLU A 200 -10.64 -8.55 1.29
N PHE A 201 -11.40 -7.48 1.07
CA PHE A 201 -12.88 -7.51 1.11
C PHE A 201 -13.53 -8.49 0.12
N TYR A 202 -12.83 -8.88 -0.95
CA TYR A 202 -13.33 -9.82 -1.95
C TYR A 202 -13.05 -11.28 -1.59
N CYS A 203 -12.22 -11.54 -0.57
CA CYS A 203 -11.91 -12.89 -0.13
C CYS A 203 -12.96 -13.42 0.86
N ALA A 204 -13.30 -14.70 0.71
CA ALA A 204 -14.25 -15.36 1.59
C ALA A 204 -13.70 -15.49 3.01
N ASP A 205 -14.59 -15.43 4.00
CA ASP A 205 -14.28 -15.88 5.35
C ASP A 205 -14.32 -17.41 5.42
N VAL A 206 -13.19 -18.01 5.78
CA VAL A 206 -13.02 -19.47 5.79
C VAL A 206 -13.20 -19.98 7.21
N GLN A 207 -14.25 -20.80 7.41
CA GLN A 207 -14.55 -21.45 8.69
C GLN A 207 -13.66 -22.68 8.90
N ALA A 208 -12.36 -22.45 9.08
CA ALA A 208 -11.35 -23.47 9.31
C ALA A 208 -10.28 -23.00 10.31
N PRO A 209 -9.51 -23.92 10.92
CA PRO A 209 -8.40 -23.55 11.79
C PRO A 209 -7.38 -22.67 11.07
N VAL A 210 -7.05 -21.52 11.64
CA VAL A 210 -5.99 -20.62 11.15
C VAL A 210 -4.65 -21.15 11.65
N ILE A 211 -3.77 -21.52 10.72
CA ILE A 211 -2.42 -22.03 11.01
C ILE A 211 -1.34 -20.96 10.76
N GLY A 212 -1.67 -19.89 10.02
CA GLY A 212 -0.79 -18.76 9.78
C GLY A 212 -1.58 -17.46 9.66
N LYS A 213 -1.04 -16.37 10.18
CA LYS A 213 -1.64 -15.04 10.14
C LYS A 213 -0.55 -13.99 9.97
N VAL A 214 -0.65 -13.21 8.91
CA VAL A 214 0.22 -12.06 8.64
C VAL A 214 -0.55 -10.81 9.02
N GLU A 215 -0.11 -10.13 10.08
CA GLU A 215 -0.74 -8.92 10.60
C GLU A 215 0.28 -7.78 10.67
N ARG A 216 -0.15 -6.57 10.34
CA ARG A 216 0.58 -5.33 10.60
C ARG A 216 -0.39 -4.28 11.11
N ASP A 217 0.02 -3.57 12.16
CA ASP A 217 -0.77 -2.48 12.75
C ASP A 217 -2.24 -2.87 13.06
N GLY A 218 -2.44 -4.10 13.55
CA GLY A 218 -3.76 -4.63 13.87
C GLY A 218 -4.64 -5.01 12.66
N VAL A 219 -4.10 -4.95 11.45
CA VAL A 219 -4.78 -5.31 10.20
C VAL A 219 -4.21 -6.60 9.63
N VAL A 220 -5.09 -7.50 9.19
CA VAL A 220 -4.71 -8.81 8.67
C VAL A 220 -4.50 -8.72 7.17
N TYR A 221 -3.31 -9.04 6.69
CA TYR A 221 -2.96 -8.96 5.27
C TYR A 221 -3.14 -10.31 4.58
N ALA A 222 -2.85 -11.40 5.28
CA ALA A 222 -3.07 -12.75 4.79
C ALA A 222 -3.31 -13.74 5.94
N ARG A 223 -4.05 -14.80 5.64
CA ARG A 223 -4.26 -15.94 6.52
C ARG A 223 -4.00 -17.25 5.77
N VAL A 224 -3.53 -18.23 6.52
CA VAL A 224 -3.39 -19.61 6.09
C VAL A 224 -4.30 -20.47 6.94
N TYR A 225 -5.06 -21.35 6.29
CA TYR A 225 -6.02 -22.24 6.93
C TYR A 225 -5.70 -23.69 6.64
N ASP A 226 -5.97 -24.57 7.61
CA ASP A 226 -6.05 -26.01 7.38
C ASP A 226 -7.47 -26.42 7.01
N THR A 227 -7.68 -26.66 5.71
CA THR A 227 -8.99 -26.99 5.15
C THR A 227 -9.18 -28.49 4.94
N ARG A 228 -8.24 -29.33 5.37
CA ARG A 228 -8.39 -30.80 5.24
C ARG A 228 -9.69 -31.27 5.90
N GLY A 229 -10.47 -32.04 5.16
CA GLY A 229 -11.77 -32.55 5.61
C GLY A 229 -12.86 -31.49 5.73
N ARG A 230 -12.62 -30.27 5.22
CA ARG A 230 -13.58 -29.16 5.20
C ARG A 230 -13.67 -28.62 3.78
N SER A 231 -14.89 -28.35 3.32
CA SER A 231 -15.12 -27.60 2.09
C SER A 231 -15.81 -26.28 2.42
N PHE A 232 -15.57 -25.28 1.58
CA PHE A 232 -16.25 -23.99 1.66
C PHE A 232 -16.66 -23.57 0.24
N PRO A 233 -17.74 -22.79 0.04
CA PRO A 233 -18.34 -22.66 -1.29
C PRO A 233 -17.46 -22.00 -2.36
N SER A 234 -16.61 -21.04 -1.97
CA SER A 234 -15.76 -20.27 -2.88
C SER A 234 -14.65 -19.60 -2.10
N VAL A 235 -13.52 -19.34 -2.76
CA VAL A 235 -12.46 -18.46 -2.25
C VAL A 235 -12.86 -16.98 -2.23
N PHE A 236 -13.95 -16.63 -2.92
CA PHE A 236 -14.47 -15.27 -2.99
C PHE A 236 -15.69 -15.07 -2.09
N ALA A 237 -15.82 -13.86 -1.52
CA ALA A 237 -16.98 -13.47 -0.73
C ALA A 237 -18.27 -13.53 -1.57
N ARG A 238 -19.41 -13.86 -0.94
CA ARG A 238 -20.71 -13.95 -1.64
C ARG A 238 -21.11 -12.59 -2.21
N GLY A 239 -21.47 -12.54 -3.49
CA GLY A 239 -21.96 -11.34 -4.17
C GLY A 239 -20.95 -10.63 -5.07
N GLN A 240 -19.85 -11.29 -5.42
CA GLN A 240 -18.91 -10.89 -6.47
C GLN A 240 -18.86 -11.92 -7.60
#